data_AF-A0A383DCV9-F1
#
_entry.id   AF-A0A383DCV9-F1
#
_cell.length_a   1.000
_cell.length_b   1.000
_cell.length_c   1.000
_cell.angle_alpha   90.00
_cell.angle_beta   90.00
_cell.angle_gamma   90.00
#
_symmetry.space_group_name_H-M   'P 1'
#
loop_
_entity.id
_entity.type
_entity.pdbx_description
1 polymer ?
#
loop_
_entity_poly.entity_id
_entity_poly.type
_entity_poly.pdbx_seq_one_letter_code
_entity_poly.pdbx_strand_id
1 'polypeptide(L)' 'MARFGDSLQAGRLSPITHTTLPLDEAQEAHTIMKTSSHFGKIILSVAGPAPS' A
#
# COMPACT_ATOMS: atom_id res chain seq x y z
N MET A 1 -13.82 10.44 14.57
CA MET A 1 -12.84 9.52 13.96
C MET A 1 -12.93 9.66 12.45
N ALA A 2 -12.05 10.47 11.83
CA ALA A 2 -11.60 10.43 10.42
C ALA A 2 -10.99 11.79 10.02
N ARG A 3 -9.73 12.06 10.42
CA ARG A 3 -9.06 13.35 10.14
C ARG A 3 -8.82 13.61 8.64
N PHE A 4 -8.94 12.59 7.78
CA PHE A 4 -8.61 12.65 6.36
C PHE A 4 -9.60 11.91 5.43
N GLY A 5 -10.68 11.33 5.98
CA GLY A 5 -11.59 10.44 5.24
C GLY A 5 -12.33 11.15 4.11
N ASP A 6 -12.90 12.33 4.40
CA ASP A 6 -13.72 13.07 3.44
C ASP A 6 -12.91 13.59 2.23
N SER A 7 -11.65 14.00 2.46
CA SER A 7 -10.76 14.44 1.39
C SER A 7 -10.25 13.30 0.52
N LEU A 8 -10.02 12.13 1.12
CA LEU A 8 -9.63 10.91 0.41
C LEU A 8 -10.80 10.40 -0.46
N GLN A 9 -12.02 10.39 0.08
CA GLN A 9 -13.22 9.98 -0.63
C GLN A 9 -13.60 10.96 -1.76
N ALA A 10 -13.39 12.25 -1.56
CA ALA A 10 -13.62 13.28 -2.57
C ALA A 10 -12.51 13.36 -3.66
N GLY A 11 -11.51 12.48 -3.62
CA GLY A 11 -10.38 12.48 -4.57
C GLY A 11 -9.45 13.69 -4.45
N ARG A 12 -9.54 14.44 -3.36
CA ARG A 12 -8.73 15.65 -3.10
C ARG A 12 -7.39 15.33 -2.44
N LEU A 13 -7.21 14.11 -1.96
CA LEU A 13 -5.98 13.62 -1.35
C LEU A 13 -5.71 12.19 -1.82
N SER A 14 -4.56 11.94 -2.43
CA SER A 14 -4.15 10.60 -2.87
C SER A 14 -2.86 10.20 -2.15
N PRO A 15 -2.79 9.00 -1.55
CA PRO A 15 -1.55 8.50 -0.98
C PRO A 15 -0.55 8.18 -2.08
N ILE A 16 0.71 8.57 -1.88
CA ILE A 16 1.80 8.17 -2.74
C ILE A 16 2.10 6.70 -2.46
N THR A 17 1.97 5.86 -3.48
CA THR A 17 2.24 4.42 -3.41
C THR A 17 3.61 4.14 -4.00
N HIS A 18 4.48 3.51 -3.23
CA HIS A 18 5.79 3.06 -3.67
C HIS A 18 5.69 1.78 -4.49
N THR A 19 4.98 0.79 -3.95
CA THR A 19 4.74 -0.51 -4.60
C THR A 19 3.52 -1.18 -3.98
N THR A 20 2.94 -2.12 -4.71
CA THR A 20 1.84 -2.99 -4.25
C THR A 20 2.28 -4.43 -4.46
N LEU A 21 2.25 -5.22 -3.38
CA LEU A 21 2.62 -6.64 -3.39
C LEU A 21 1.42 -7.47 -2.91
N PRO A 22 1.30 -8.74 -3.33
CA PRO A 22 0.30 -9.63 -2.75
C PRO A 22 0.65 -9.94 -1.27
N LEU A 23 -0.35 -10.32 -0.48
CA LEU A 23 -0.18 -10.53 0.97
C LEU A 23 0.83 -11.64 1.30
N ASP A 24 0.95 -12.66 0.47
CA ASP A 24 1.93 -13.75 0.59
C ASP A 24 3.39 -13.27 0.41
N GLU A 25 3.60 -12.13 -0.25
CA GLU A 25 4.91 -11.47 -0.39
C GLU A 25 5.20 -10.45 0.73
N ALA A 26 4.52 -10.53 1.88
CA ALA A 26 4.75 -9.62 3.01
C ALA A 26 6.21 -9.58 3.51
N GLN A 27 6.97 -10.67 3.34
CA GLN A 27 8.40 -10.69 3.67
C GLN A 27 9.22 -9.75 2.77
N GLU A 28 8.93 -9.72 1.48
CA GLU A 28 9.58 -8.84 0.51
C GLU A 28 9.21 -7.38 0.77
N ALA A 29 7.92 -7.12 1.06
CA ALA A 29 7.46 -5.81 1.50
C ALA A 29 8.24 -5.30 2.73
N HIS A 30 8.53 -6.19 3.69
CA HIS A 30 9.32 -5.85 4.88
C HIS A 30 10.79 -5.59 4.53
N THR A 31 11.39 -6.32 3.60
CA THR A 31 12.74 -6.05 3.11
C THR A 31 12.82 -4.66 2.48
N ILE A 32 11.89 -4.31 1.59
CA ILE A 32 11.79 -2.98 0.96
C ILE A 32 11.61 -1.88 2.02
N MET A 33 10.82 -2.14 3.07
CA MET A 33 10.66 -1.22 4.18
C MET A 33 11.98 -0.98 4.93
N LYS A 34 12.80 -2.01 5.13
CA LYS A 34 14.06 -1.91 5.88
C LYS A 34 15.17 -1.16 5.15
N THR A 35 15.15 -1.12 3.82
CA THR A 35 16.19 -0.43 3.04
C THR A 35 16.08 1.10 3.11
N SER A 36 15.03 1.65 3.73
CA SER A 36 14.77 3.10 3.91
C SER A 36 14.88 3.95 2.64
N SER A 37 14.90 3.32 1.46
CA SER A 37 14.99 3.96 0.15
C SER A 37 13.61 4.05 -0.54
N HIS A 38 12.57 3.51 0.09
CA HIS A 38 11.21 3.56 -0.42
C HIS A 38 10.59 4.94 -0.17
N PHE A 39 10.04 5.56 -1.22
CA PHE A 39 9.27 6.80 -1.12
C PHE A 39 7.77 6.51 -1.25
N GLY A 40 7.03 6.71 -0.17
CA GLY A 40 5.58 6.46 -0.13
C GLY A 40 5.21 5.15 0.56
N LYS A 41 3.96 4.73 0.39
CA LYS A 41 3.39 3.55 1.06
C LYS A 41 3.67 2.26 0.30
N ILE A 42 3.96 1.18 1.02
CA ILE A 42 3.94 -0.18 0.49
C ILE A 42 2.56 -0.77 0.79
N ILE A 43 1.83 -1.17 -0.24
CA ILE A 43 0.46 -1.68 -0.11
C ILE A 43 0.49 -3.20 -0.24
N LEU A 44 -0.22 -3.91 0.65
CA LEU A 44 -0.45 -5.35 0.53
C LEU A 44 -1.87 -5.60 0.01
N SER A 45 -1.97 -6.31 -1.12
CA SER A 45 -3.25 -6.71 -1.69
C SER A 45 -3.73 -8.01 -1.04
N VAL A 46 -4.94 -7.96 -0.48
CA VAL A 46 -5.63 -9.11 0.15
C VAL A 46 -6.65 -9.76 -0.79
N ALA A 47 -6.87 -9.19 -1.98
CA ALA A 47 -7.55 -9.92 -3.03
C ALA A 47 -6.64 -11.10 -3.39
N GLY A 48 -7.05 -12.31 -2.99
CA GLY A 48 -6.31 -13.53 -3.31
C GLY A 48 -6.01 -13.62 -4.81
N PRO A 49 -5.03 -14.43 -5.22
CA PRO A 49 -4.69 -14.57 -6.63
C PRO A 49 -5.96 -14.81 -7.44
N ALA A 50 -6.11 -14.10 -8.57
CA ALA A 50 -7.16 -14.41 -9.52
C ALA A 50 -7.07 -15.92 -9.81
N PRO A 51 -8.20 -16.66 -9.75
CA PRO A 51 -8.18 -18.08 -10.04
C PRO A 51 -7.55 -18.29 -11.42
N SER A 52 -6.51 -19.12 -11.46
CA SER A 52 -5.89 -19.57 -12.70
C SER A 52 -6.87 -20.37 -13.54
#